data_AF-A0A380KAF7-F1
#
_entry.id   AF-A0A380KAF7-F1
#
_cell.length_a   1.000
_cell.length_b   1.000
_cell.length_c   1.000
_cell.angle_alpha   90.00
_cell.angle_beta   90.00
_cell.angle_gamma   90.00
#
_symmetry.space_group_name_H-M   'P 1'
#
loop_
_entity.id
_entity.type
_entity.pdbx_description
1 polymer ?
#
loop_
_entity_poly.entity_id
_entity_poly.type
_entity_poly.pdbx_seq_one_letter_code
_entity_poly.pdbx_strand_id
1 'polypeptide(L)'
;MSFLQDSFATIIPLLLNVCIFLGLNTVVSAATAGTYTVPSGFMALLSAPLNALVSVPGIFILCTLASLLWCFGIHGVMVILPIVMPLAIQASTANAAAHAAGKPLVVYPILLMGGLSMVGGSGNTLPLALLGLRSKSKQISAVARISAIPGWFNINEPLTFGLPIMYNPILCIPYVLNVPVVILLTYLGYKTGFIIPSWITITAMLPMGFSGYLSTLNWRNALWDYLMIIPTTLIYYPFFKIYEKQLIAKEAEVEKLEAEATQD
;
A
#
# COMPACT_ATOMS: atom_id res chain seq x y z
N MET A 1 -28.63 27.97 -11.22
CA MET A 1 -29.93 27.49 -10.69
C MET A 1 -30.04 25.97 -10.67
N SER A 2 -29.40 25.21 -11.58
CA SER A 2 -29.48 23.73 -11.56
C SER A 2 -28.86 23.09 -10.31
N PHE A 3 -27.71 23.57 -9.81
CA PHE A 3 -27.08 23.03 -8.59
C PHE A 3 -28.03 22.96 -7.38
N LEU A 4 -28.89 23.96 -7.19
CA LEU A 4 -29.87 23.97 -6.10
C LEU A 4 -31.00 22.97 -6.37
N GLN A 5 -31.54 22.93 -7.60
CA GLN A 5 -32.58 21.96 -7.98
C GLN A 5 -32.09 20.52 -7.83
N ASP A 6 -30.86 20.24 -8.26
CA ASP A 6 -30.22 18.94 -8.15
C ASP A 6 -30.02 18.57 -6.68
N SER A 7 -29.59 19.52 -5.84
CA SER A 7 -29.48 19.30 -4.38
C SER A 7 -30.84 18.99 -3.73
N PHE A 8 -31.89 19.75 -4.04
CA PHE A 8 -33.24 19.48 -3.51
C PHE A 8 -33.82 18.16 -4.01
N ALA A 9 -33.54 17.77 -5.26
CA ALA A 9 -33.98 16.50 -5.83
C ALA A 9 -33.36 15.28 -5.11
N THR A 10 -32.17 15.42 -4.51
CA THR A 10 -31.53 14.33 -3.74
C THR A 10 -32.12 14.11 -2.35
N ILE A 11 -32.89 15.06 -1.80
CA ILE A 11 -33.40 15.00 -0.42
C ILE A 11 -34.37 13.82 -0.24
N ILE A 12 -35.30 13.61 -1.17
CA ILE A 12 -36.28 12.51 -1.07
C ILE A 12 -35.59 11.14 -1.16
N PRO A 13 -34.72 10.86 -2.16
CA PRO A 13 -33.92 9.64 -2.19
C PRO A 13 -33.06 9.44 -0.94
N LEU A 14 -32.45 10.51 -0.39
CA LEU A 14 -31.65 10.44 0.83
C LEU A 14 -32.50 10.02 2.03
N LEU A 15 -33.65 10.66 2.23
CA LEU A 15 -34.59 10.35 3.31
C LEU A 15 -35.06 8.89 3.24
N LEU A 16 -35.46 8.42 2.06
CA LEU A 16 -35.88 7.03 1.86
C LEU A 16 -34.75 6.06 2.21
N ASN A 17 -33.53 6.31 1.74
CA ASN A 17 -32.37 5.48 2.08
C ASN A 17 -32.09 5.45 3.58
N VAL A 18 -32.09 6.61 4.25
CA VAL A 18 -31.88 6.69 5.71
C VAL A 18 -32.95 5.89 6.45
N CYS A 19 -34.23 6.05 6.09
CA CYS A 19 -35.32 5.30 6.71
C CYS A 19 -35.16 3.79 6.52
N ILE A 20 -34.80 3.33 5.31
CA ILE A 20 -34.60 1.91 5.02
C ILE A 20 -33.45 1.35 5.85
N PHE A 21 -32.26 1.96 5.78
CA PHE A 21 -31.07 1.41 6.45
C PHE A 21 -31.12 1.54 7.97
N LEU A 22 -31.65 2.64 8.50
CA LEU A 22 -31.84 2.81 9.94
C LEU A 22 -32.91 1.85 10.47
N GLY A 23 -34.02 1.70 9.73
CA GLY A 23 -35.07 0.74 10.04
C GLY A 23 -34.53 -0.69 10.06
N LEU A 24 -33.82 -1.09 9.00
CA LEU A 24 -33.16 -2.40 8.90
C LEU A 24 -32.19 -2.61 10.07
N ASN A 25 -31.36 -1.62 10.39
CA ASN A 25 -30.39 -1.71 11.48
C ASN A 25 -31.08 -1.88 12.84
N THR A 26 -32.17 -1.17 13.06
CA THR A 26 -32.97 -1.26 14.30
C THR A 26 -33.64 -2.64 14.40
N VAL A 27 -34.20 -3.16 13.32
CA VAL A 27 -34.82 -4.49 13.26
C VAL A 27 -33.80 -5.59 13.56
N VAL A 28 -32.63 -5.55 12.92
CA VAL A 28 -31.57 -6.54 13.16
C VAL A 28 -31.04 -6.45 14.59
N SER A 29 -30.84 -5.23 15.10
CA SER A 29 -30.43 -5.03 16.49
C SER A 29 -31.47 -5.56 17.48
N ALA A 30 -32.76 -5.31 17.26
CA ALA A 30 -33.82 -5.83 18.12
C ALA A 30 -33.93 -7.36 18.04
N ALA A 31 -33.91 -7.93 16.83
CA ALA A 31 -34.02 -9.37 16.59
C ALA A 31 -32.83 -10.16 17.17
N THR A 32 -31.67 -9.52 17.33
CA THR A 32 -30.46 -10.14 17.87
C THR A 32 -30.18 -9.72 19.33
N ALA A 33 -31.18 -9.15 20.02
CA ALA A 33 -31.06 -8.66 21.40
C ALA A 33 -29.87 -7.69 21.61
N GLY A 34 -29.57 -6.88 20.59
CA GLY A 34 -28.46 -5.91 20.58
C GLY A 34 -27.11 -6.52 20.21
N THR A 35 -27.03 -7.83 19.93
CA THR A 35 -25.77 -8.49 19.59
C THR A 35 -25.20 -8.00 18.26
N TYR A 36 -26.06 -7.76 17.26
CA TYR A 36 -25.63 -7.35 15.93
C TYR A 36 -26.39 -6.13 15.43
N THR A 37 -25.62 -5.17 14.90
CA THR A 37 -26.07 -4.21 13.89
C THR A 37 -26.06 -4.87 12.49
N VAL A 38 -26.66 -4.24 11.48
CA VAL A 38 -26.57 -4.69 10.09
C VAL A 38 -25.10 -4.86 9.65
N PRO A 39 -24.19 -3.88 9.86
CA PRO A 39 -22.78 -4.05 9.56
C PRO A 39 -22.14 -5.24 10.31
N SER A 40 -22.25 -5.30 11.64
CA SER A 40 -21.60 -6.37 12.41
C SER A 40 -22.19 -7.76 12.15
N GLY A 41 -23.49 -7.85 11.84
CA GLY A 41 -24.15 -9.10 11.47
C GLY A 41 -23.71 -9.61 10.10
N PHE A 42 -23.56 -8.72 9.12
CA PHE A 42 -22.96 -9.05 7.83
C PHE A 42 -21.51 -9.53 7.98
N MET A 43 -20.72 -8.87 8.83
CA MET A 43 -19.37 -9.31 9.17
C MET A 43 -19.34 -10.68 9.85
N ALA A 44 -20.31 -10.97 10.73
CA ALA A 44 -20.44 -12.26 11.38
C ALA A 44 -20.77 -13.38 10.38
N LEU A 45 -21.67 -13.12 9.41
CA LEU A 45 -22.01 -14.06 8.34
C LEU A 45 -20.81 -14.38 7.43
N LEU A 46 -19.96 -13.39 7.16
CA LEU A 46 -18.75 -13.55 6.36
C LEU A 46 -17.50 -13.89 7.18
N SER A 47 -17.64 -14.16 8.47
CA SER A 47 -16.50 -14.26 9.39
C SER A 47 -15.49 -15.32 8.99
N ALA A 48 -15.91 -16.49 8.48
CA ALA A 48 -14.97 -17.55 8.07
C ALA A 48 -14.02 -17.14 6.93
N PRO A 49 -14.50 -16.73 5.73
CA PRO A 49 -13.61 -16.26 4.67
C PRO A 49 -12.87 -14.98 5.06
N LEU A 50 -13.51 -14.11 5.84
CA LEU A 50 -12.88 -12.87 6.29
C LEU A 50 -11.72 -13.13 7.25
N ASN A 51 -11.90 -14.01 8.23
CA ASN A 51 -10.86 -14.39 9.20
C ASN A 51 -9.66 -15.04 8.49
N ALA A 52 -9.88 -15.83 7.45
CA ALA A 52 -8.82 -16.36 6.62
C ALA A 52 -8.05 -15.21 5.92
N LEU A 53 -8.77 -14.25 5.35
CA LEU A 53 -8.19 -13.10 4.66
C LEU A 53 -7.37 -12.19 5.58
N VAL A 54 -7.86 -11.96 6.81
CA VAL A 54 -7.19 -11.10 7.81
C VAL A 54 -6.28 -11.86 8.77
N SER A 55 -5.96 -13.12 8.47
CA SER A 55 -4.91 -13.89 9.14
C SER A 55 -3.52 -13.45 8.68
N VAL A 56 -2.44 -13.83 9.39
CA VAL A 56 -1.08 -13.53 8.92
C VAL A 56 -0.83 -14.09 7.51
N PRO A 57 -1.07 -15.38 7.20
CA PRO A 57 -0.94 -15.89 5.84
C PRO A 57 -1.87 -15.18 4.84
N GLY A 58 -3.08 -14.83 5.26
CA GLY A 58 -4.06 -14.11 4.43
C GLY A 58 -3.53 -12.75 3.96
N ILE A 59 -2.92 -11.97 4.87
CA ILE A 59 -2.33 -10.66 4.54
C ILE A 59 -1.12 -10.81 3.61
N PHE A 60 -0.28 -11.83 3.81
CA PHE A 60 0.82 -12.13 2.87
C PHE A 60 0.28 -12.39 1.46
N ILE A 61 -0.72 -13.27 1.32
CA ILE A 61 -1.31 -13.61 0.02
C ILE A 61 -1.98 -12.39 -0.59
N LEU A 62 -2.82 -11.69 0.17
CA LEU A 62 -3.59 -10.55 -0.30
C LEU A 62 -2.70 -9.41 -0.80
N CYS A 63 -1.68 -9.03 -0.02
CA CYS A 63 -0.76 -7.97 -0.40
C CYS A 63 0.11 -8.37 -1.59
N THR A 64 0.55 -9.63 -1.65
CA THR A 64 1.34 -10.14 -2.78
C THR A 64 0.50 -10.15 -4.06
N LEU A 65 -0.74 -10.62 -4.01
CA LEU A 65 -1.67 -10.57 -5.14
C LEU A 65 -1.94 -9.13 -5.59
N ALA A 66 -2.15 -8.21 -4.65
CA ALA A 66 -2.30 -6.79 -4.99
C ALA A 66 -1.06 -6.20 -5.66
N SER A 67 0.14 -6.59 -5.25
CA SER A 67 1.37 -6.19 -5.95
C SER A 67 1.49 -6.83 -7.34
N LEU A 68 1.00 -8.06 -7.50
CA LEU A 68 0.98 -8.75 -8.78
C LEU A 68 0.00 -8.09 -9.77
N LEU A 69 -1.14 -7.59 -9.31
CA LEU A 69 -2.11 -6.87 -10.16
C LEU A 69 -1.48 -5.65 -10.83
N TRP A 70 -0.55 -4.96 -10.17
CA TRP A 70 0.18 -3.82 -10.75
C TRP A 70 1.01 -4.21 -11.97
N CYS A 71 1.51 -5.46 -12.03
CA CYS A 71 2.21 -5.97 -13.21
C CYS A 71 1.32 -6.06 -14.46
N PHE A 72 -0.01 -6.09 -14.27
CA PHE A 72 -1.02 -6.09 -15.33
C PHE A 72 -1.69 -4.71 -15.49
N GLY A 73 -1.12 -3.65 -14.91
CA GLY A 73 -1.69 -2.30 -14.97
C GLY A 73 -2.93 -2.08 -14.09
N ILE A 74 -3.27 -3.03 -13.22
CA ILE A 74 -4.38 -2.90 -12.27
C ILE A 74 -3.83 -2.40 -10.94
N HIS A 75 -4.38 -1.29 -10.42
CA HIS A 75 -3.95 -0.73 -9.15
C HIS A 75 -4.40 -1.61 -7.97
N GLY A 76 -3.64 -2.66 -7.65
CA GLY A 76 -4.07 -3.69 -6.70
C GLY A 76 -4.37 -3.19 -5.28
N VAL A 77 -3.72 -2.10 -4.82
CA VAL A 77 -4.08 -1.49 -3.53
C VAL A 77 -5.53 -1.00 -3.53
N MET A 78 -5.98 -0.35 -4.60
CA MET A 78 -7.37 0.15 -4.70
C MET A 78 -8.38 -0.98 -4.82
N VAL A 79 -7.95 -2.17 -5.24
CA VAL A 79 -8.80 -3.38 -5.26
C VAL A 79 -9.03 -3.90 -3.84
N ILE A 80 -7.99 -3.93 -2.99
CA ILE A 80 -8.08 -4.53 -1.66
C ILE A 80 -8.51 -3.53 -0.57
N LEU A 81 -8.24 -2.23 -0.76
CA LEU A 81 -8.46 -1.18 0.24
C LEU A 81 -9.90 -1.15 0.81
N PRO A 82 -10.98 -1.24 0.00
CA PRO A 82 -12.35 -1.18 0.51
C PRO A 82 -12.70 -2.33 1.47
N ILE A 83 -12.03 -3.49 1.32
CA ILE A 83 -12.25 -4.68 2.13
C ILE A 83 -11.51 -4.56 3.46
N VAL A 84 -10.27 -4.09 3.41
CA VAL A 84 -9.34 -4.15 4.55
C VAL A 84 -9.35 -2.90 5.43
N MET A 85 -9.59 -1.72 4.86
CA MET A 85 -9.48 -0.44 5.57
C MET A 85 -10.45 -0.34 6.77
N PRO A 86 -11.74 -0.71 6.66
CA PRO A 86 -12.65 -0.67 7.82
C PRO A 86 -12.17 -1.56 8.98
N LEU A 87 -11.53 -2.69 8.64
CA LEU A 87 -11.00 -3.64 9.62
C LEU A 87 -9.69 -3.14 10.23
N ALA A 88 -8.84 -2.47 9.44
CA ALA A 88 -7.63 -1.83 9.92
C ALA A 88 -7.93 -0.71 10.93
N ILE A 89 -8.97 0.09 10.65
CA ILE A 89 -9.45 1.13 11.55
C ILE A 89 -9.95 0.51 12.85
N GLN A 90 -10.75 -0.56 12.79
CA GLN A 90 -11.21 -1.27 13.99
C GLN A 90 -10.05 -1.82 14.83
N ALA A 91 -9.05 -2.44 14.19
CA ALA A 91 -7.85 -2.93 14.86
C ALA A 91 -7.06 -1.80 15.55
N SER A 92 -6.90 -0.66 14.87
CA SER A 92 -6.21 0.52 15.42
C SER A 92 -6.99 1.13 16.59
N THR A 93 -8.32 1.22 16.50
CA THR A 93 -9.19 1.69 17.58
C THR A 93 -9.13 0.77 18.81
N ALA A 94 -9.10 -0.55 18.60
CA ALA A 94 -8.92 -1.51 19.69
C ALA A 94 -7.57 -1.32 20.40
N ASN A 95 -6.49 -1.09 19.63
CA ASN A 95 -5.18 -0.75 20.18
C ASN A 95 -5.16 0.63 20.88
N ALA A 96 -5.91 1.62 20.39
CA ALA A 96 -6.05 2.91 21.05
C ALA A 96 -6.68 2.78 22.43
N ALA A 97 -7.74 1.97 22.56
CA ALA A 97 -8.38 1.67 23.83
C ALA A 97 -7.45 0.89 24.77
N ALA A 98 -6.68 -0.09 24.25
CA ALA A 98 -5.66 -0.80 25.02
C ALA A 98 -4.57 0.15 25.54
N HIS A 99 -4.08 1.04 24.69
CA HIS A 99 -3.09 2.07 25.05
C HIS A 99 -3.61 2.98 26.18
N ALA A 100 -4.83 3.52 26.03
CA ALA A 100 -5.45 4.39 27.03
C ALA A 100 -5.66 3.68 28.39
N ALA A 101 -5.87 2.36 28.37
CA ALA A 101 -6.00 1.53 29.56
C ALA A 101 -4.65 1.01 30.12
N GLY A 102 -3.52 1.42 29.55
CA GLY A 102 -2.18 0.94 29.96
C GLY A 102 -1.95 -0.55 29.67
N LYS A 103 -2.70 -1.15 28.73
CA LYS A 103 -2.59 -2.56 28.35
C LYS A 103 -1.63 -2.74 27.17
N PRO A 104 -1.02 -3.93 27.01
CA PRO A 104 -0.20 -4.25 25.86
C PRO A 104 -0.98 -4.10 24.54
N LEU A 105 -0.31 -3.58 23.51
CA LEU A 105 -0.86 -3.48 22.17
C LEU A 105 -0.89 -4.86 21.49
N VAL A 106 -1.88 -5.08 20.65
CA VAL A 106 -2.07 -6.32 19.91
C VAL A 106 -1.53 -6.17 18.48
N VAL A 107 -0.76 -7.16 18.03
CA VAL A 107 -0.26 -7.26 16.66
C VAL A 107 -1.37 -7.85 15.78
N TYR A 108 -2.34 -7.03 15.36
CA TYR A 108 -3.34 -7.47 14.39
C TYR A 108 -2.68 -7.68 13.02
N PRO A 109 -2.94 -8.80 12.31
CA PRO A 109 -2.30 -9.06 11.02
C PRO A 109 -2.53 -7.96 9.98
N ILE A 110 -3.67 -7.29 10.05
CA ILE A 110 -4.03 -6.18 9.16
C ILE A 110 -3.01 -5.03 9.24
N LEU A 111 -2.34 -4.84 10.37
CA LEU A 111 -1.31 -3.81 10.52
C LEU A 111 -0.03 -4.14 9.72
N LEU A 112 0.12 -5.38 9.24
CA LEU A 112 1.20 -5.78 8.35
C LEU A 112 0.99 -5.30 6.90
N MET A 113 -0.22 -4.85 6.54
CA MET A 113 -0.51 -4.36 5.19
C MET A 113 0.33 -3.15 4.78
N GLY A 114 0.82 -2.38 5.76
CA GLY A 114 1.78 -1.30 5.50
C GLY A 114 3.01 -1.76 4.75
N GLY A 115 3.41 -3.05 4.89
CA GLY A 115 4.55 -3.62 4.18
C GLY A 115 4.40 -3.69 2.64
N LEU A 116 3.18 -3.52 2.11
CA LEU A 116 2.94 -3.40 0.67
C LEU A 116 3.56 -2.12 0.08
N SER A 117 3.56 -1.04 0.86
CA SER A 117 3.91 0.30 0.41
C SER A 117 4.73 1.10 1.41
N MET A 118 5.54 0.44 2.22
CA MET A 118 6.30 1.09 3.29
C MET A 118 7.47 1.91 2.73
N VAL A 119 8.11 1.41 1.67
CA VAL A 119 9.36 1.97 1.15
C VAL A 119 9.19 2.51 -0.27
N GLY A 120 8.45 3.60 -0.43
CA GLY A 120 8.24 4.25 -1.72
C GLY A 120 7.11 3.68 -2.53
N GLY A 121 5.94 3.55 -1.90
CA GLY A 121 4.71 3.14 -2.55
C GLY A 121 4.66 1.64 -2.85
N SER A 122 3.63 1.21 -3.59
CA SER A 122 3.36 -0.19 -3.89
C SER A 122 4.59 -0.92 -4.45
N GLY A 123 4.93 -2.09 -3.92
CA GLY A 123 6.12 -2.84 -4.35
C GLY A 123 7.44 -2.34 -3.74
N ASN A 124 7.38 -1.34 -2.85
CA ASN A 124 8.52 -0.78 -2.13
C ASN A 124 9.60 -0.19 -3.07
N THR A 125 9.20 0.71 -3.97
CA THR A 125 9.99 1.10 -5.15
C THR A 125 11.06 2.17 -4.95
N LEU A 126 11.16 2.82 -3.78
CA LEU A 126 12.15 3.89 -3.57
C LEU A 126 13.60 3.44 -3.90
N PRO A 127 14.06 2.21 -3.56
CA PRO A 127 15.37 1.73 -3.97
C PRO A 127 15.64 1.80 -5.48
N LEU A 128 14.66 1.51 -6.33
CA LEU A 128 14.82 1.63 -7.78
C LEU A 128 15.05 3.08 -8.21
N ALA A 129 14.32 4.03 -7.60
CA ALA A 129 14.54 5.45 -7.86
C ALA A 129 15.96 5.85 -7.42
N LEU A 130 16.40 5.44 -6.22
CA LEU A 130 17.73 5.75 -5.70
C LEU A 130 18.87 5.16 -6.54
N LEU A 131 18.74 3.90 -6.94
CA LEU A 131 19.67 3.25 -7.88
C LEU A 131 19.68 3.97 -9.23
N GLY A 132 18.50 4.34 -9.72
CA GLY A 132 18.31 5.02 -10.99
C GLY A 132 18.95 6.41 -11.07
N LEU A 133 19.06 7.14 -9.96
CA LEU A 133 19.75 8.44 -9.92
C LEU A 133 21.21 8.35 -10.39
N ARG A 134 21.85 7.19 -10.19
CA ARG A 134 23.23 6.89 -10.60
C ARG A 134 23.31 5.98 -11.83
N SER A 135 22.19 5.75 -12.50
CA SER A 135 22.14 4.92 -13.70
C SER A 135 22.92 5.55 -14.84
N LYS A 136 23.55 4.72 -15.67
CA LYS A 136 24.15 5.17 -16.93
C LYS A 136 23.12 5.34 -18.05
N SER A 137 21.94 4.71 -17.92
CA SER A 137 20.84 4.93 -18.88
C SER A 137 20.24 6.32 -18.66
N LYS A 138 20.14 7.08 -19.76
CA LYS A 138 19.53 8.42 -19.75
C LYS A 138 18.06 8.33 -19.36
N GLN A 139 17.33 7.34 -19.88
CA GLN A 139 15.93 7.11 -19.55
C GLN A 139 15.74 6.82 -18.05
N ILE A 140 16.51 5.86 -17.50
CA ILE A 140 16.40 5.51 -16.08
C ILE A 140 16.72 6.71 -15.19
N SER A 141 17.81 7.44 -15.48
CA SER A 141 18.21 8.60 -14.66
C SER A 141 17.15 9.70 -14.68
N ALA A 142 16.56 9.98 -15.84
CA ALA A 142 15.49 10.97 -15.98
C ALA A 142 14.26 10.60 -15.13
N VAL A 143 13.77 9.36 -15.26
CA VAL A 143 12.62 8.87 -14.50
C VAL A 143 12.92 8.84 -13.00
N ALA A 144 14.13 8.44 -12.60
CA ALA A 144 14.54 8.41 -11.20
C ALA A 144 14.52 9.79 -10.54
N ARG A 145 14.98 10.84 -11.24
CA ARG A 145 15.00 12.22 -10.70
C ARG A 145 13.61 12.73 -10.38
N ILE A 146 12.63 12.48 -11.25
CA ILE A 146 11.24 12.91 -11.02
C ILE A 146 10.52 12.01 -10.01
N SER A 147 11.00 10.79 -9.78
CA SER A 147 10.33 9.80 -8.93
C SER A 147 10.85 9.75 -7.50
N ALA A 148 12.10 10.17 -7.23
CA ALA A 148 12.72 9.99 -5.91
C ALA A 148 11.99 10.76 -4.80
N ILE A 149 11.61 12.01 -5.04
CA ILE A 149 10.88 12.82 -4.05
C ILE A 149 9.46 12.28 -3.84
N PRO A 150 8.63 12.08 -4.89
CA PRO A 150 7.33 11.42 -4.72
C PRO A 150 7.44 10.07 -4.00
N GLY A 151 8.45 9.28 -4.34
CA GLY A 151 8.72 8.00 -3.69
C GLY A 151 9.00 8.17 -2.19
N TRP A 152 9.68 9.22 -1.75
CA TRP A 152 9.84 9.47 -0.32
C TRP A 152 8.51 9.79 0.41
N PHE A 153 7.48 10.23 -0.32
CA PHE A 153 6.10 10.39 0.16
C PHE A 153 5.21 9.18 -0.14
N ASN A 154 5.81 8.03 -0.49
CA ASN A 154 5.11 6.80 -0.89
C ASN A 154 4.23 6.90 -2.14
N ILE A 155 4.53 7.86 -3.02
CA ILE A 155 3.91 8.03 -4.34
C ILE A 155 4.85 7.45 -5.40
N ASN A 156 4.43 6.40 -6.10
CA ASN A 156 5.31 5.61 -6.97
C ASN A 156 4.88 5.53 -8.44
N GLU A 157 3.78 6.17 -8.80
CA GLU A 157 3.25 6.23 -10.16
C GLU A 157 4.29 6.76 -11.16
N PRO A 158 5.03 7.86 -10.88
CA PRO A 158 6.06 8.35 -11.79
C PRO A 158 7.10 7.28 -12.15
N LEU A 159 7.47 6.42 -11.18
CA LEU A 159 8.43 5.35 -11.40
C LEU A 159 7.80 4.13 -12.08
N THR A 160 6.63 3.72 -11.60
CA THR A 160 5.92 2.52 -12.05
C THR A 160 5.51 2.66 -13.51
N PHE A 161 5.07 3.85 -13.92
CA PHE A 161 4.76 4.15 -15.32
C PHE A 161 6.01 4.54 -16.13
N GLY A 162 6.98 5.24 -15.53
CA GLY A 162 8.15 5.73 -16.24
C GLY A 162 9.20 4.66 -16.59
N LEU A 163 9.37 3.63 -15.75
CA LEU A 163 10.24 2.46 -16.01
C LEU A 163 9.46 1.25 -16.57
N PRO A 164 8.31 1.54 -17.22
CA PRO A 164 7.12 0.68 -17.30
C PRO A 164 7.25 -0.63 -16.51
N ILE A 165 7.13 -0.55 -15.18
CA ILE A 165 7.18 -1.74 -14.33
C ILE A 165 6.01 -2.67 -14.69
N MET A 166 4.84 -2.08 -15.00
CA MET A 166 3.77 -2.81 -15.65
C MET A 166 4.22 -3.38 -16.99
N TYR A 167 3.92 -4.66 -17.19
CA TYR A 167 4.29 -5.40 -18.40
C TYR A 167 5.80 -5.63 -18.57
N ASN A 168 6.64 -5.25 -17.60
CA ASN A 168 8.07 -5.60 -17.60
C ASN A 168 8.33 -6.78 -16.65
N PRO A 169 8.46 -8.01 -17.16
CA PRO A 169 8.63 -9.20 -16.31
C PRO A 169 9.90 -9.13 -15.46
N ILE A 170 10.95 -8.43 -15.90
CA ILE A 170 12.21 -8.29 -15.15
C ILE A 170 12.00 -7.46 -13.88
N LEU A 171 11.31 -6.32 -13.99
CA LEU A 171 11.05 -5.44 -12.84
C LEU A 171 9.85 -5.89 -12.00
N CYS A 172 8.93 -6.66 -12.59
CA CYS A 172 7.81 -7.25 -11.87
C CYS A 172 8.22 -8.25 -10.80
N ILE A 173 9.25 -9.06 -11.05
CA ILE A 173 9.75 -10.04 -10.08
C ILE A 173 10.13 -9.37 -8.74
N PRO A 174 11.06 -8.40 -8.68
CA PRO A 174 11.42 -7.75 -7.44
C PRO A 174 10.29 -6.88 -6.88
N TYR A 175 9.44 -6.28 -7.73
CA TYR A 175 8.27 -5.51 -7.28
C TYR A 175 7.31 -6.36 -6.45
N VAL A 176 7.01 -7.58 -6.92
CA VAL A 176 6.13 -8.52 -6.22
C VAL A 176 6.84 -9.15 -5.03
N LEU A 177 8.11 -9.56 -5.18
CA LEU A 177 8.87 -10.26 -4.15
C LEU A 177 9.19 -9.40 -2.92
N ASN A 178 9.37 -8.09 -3.11
CA ASN A 178 9.65 -7.19 -2.00
C ASN A 178 8.51 -7.13 -0.98
N VAL A 179 7.25 -7.22 -1.43
CA VAL A 179 6.08 -7.11 -0.56
C VAL A 179 6.06 -8.18 0.54
N PRO A 180 6.07 -9.50 0.25
CA PRO A 180 6.07 -10.52 1.30
C PRO A 180 7.34 -10.48 2.16
N VAL A 181 8.49 -10.07 1.62
CA VAL A 181 9.73 -9.93 2.41
C VAL A 181 9.59 -8.81 3.44
N VAL A 182 9.08 -7.65 3.01
CA VAL A 182 8.88 -6.51 3.90
C VAL A 182 7.82 -6.79 4.95
N ILE A 183 6.73 -7.48 4.57
CA ILE A 183 5.70 -7.96 5.51
C ILE A 183 6.30 -8.92 6.55
N LEU A 184 7.13 -9.88 6.11
CA LEU A 184 7.81 -10.82 7.00
C LEU A 184 8.72 -10.12 8.00
N LEU A 185 9.59 -9.24 7.51
CA LEU A 185 10.52 -8.51 8.38
C LEU A 185 9.74 -7.66 9.37
N THR A 186 8.67 -6.98 8.94
CA THR A 186 7.82 -6.16 9.82
C THR A 186 7.13 -7.01 10.87
N TYR A 187 6.63 -8.19 10.50
CA TYR A 187 6.07 -9.15 11.45
C TYR A 187 7.10 -9.60 12.50
N LEU A 188 8.35 -9.86 12.09
CA LEU A 188 9.44 -10.16 13.00
C LEU A 188 9.80 -8.96 13.89
N GLY A 189 9.76 -7.74 13.34
CA GLY A 189 9.94 -6.50 14.09
C GLY A 189 8.92 -6.34 15.22
N TYR A 190 7.65 -6.68 14.96
CA TYR A 190 6.62 -6.72 15.99
C TYR A 190 6.84 -7.86 16.99
N LYS A 191 7.18 -9.07 16.52
CA LYS A 191 7.39 -10.24 17.40
C LYS A 191 8.57 -10.08 18.35
N THR A 192 9.60 -9.38 17.94
CA THR A 192 10.79 -9.07 18.76
C THR A 192 10.60 -7.85 19.65
N GLY A 193 9.51 -7.07 19.45
CA GLY A 193 9.26 -5.82 20.16
C GLY A 193 10.19 -4.68 19.74
N PHE A 194 10.91 -4.81 18.62
CA PHE A 194 11.73 -3.72 18.10
C PHE A 194 10.86 -2.53 17.66
N ILE A 195 9.76 -2.83 16.95
CA ILE A 195 8.68 -1.91 16.63
C ILE A 195 7.40 -2.32 17.35
N ILE A 196 6.49 -1.36 17.53
CA ILE A 196 5.20 -1.59 18.19
C ILE A 196 4.02 -1.42 17.22
N PRO A 197 2.90 -2.12 17.43
CA PRO A 197 1.69 -1.94 16.61
C PRO A 197 1.16 -0.50 16.68
N SER A 198 0.58 -0.03 15.58
CA SER A 198 -0.11 1.26 15.55
C SER A 198 -1.36 1.27 16.43
N TRP A 199 -1.59 2.42 17.05
CA TRP A 199 -2.78 2.73 17.86
C TRP A 199 -3.36 4.12 17.53
N ILE A 200 -2.70 4.90 16.68
CA ILE A 200 -3.22 6.12 16.07
C ILE A 200 -3.41 5.87 14.57
N THR A 201 -4.61 6.13 14.06
CA THR A 201 -4.91 6.02 12.63
C THR A 201 -4.37 7.23 11.88
N ILE A 202 -3.46 7.00 10.94
CA ILE A 202 -2.90 8.04 10.05
C ILE A 202 -3.37 7.76 8.62
N THR A 203 -4.07 8.72 8.01
CA THR A 203 -4.54 8.64 6.62
C THR A 203 -3.85 9.63 5.69
N ALA A 204 -3.07 10.56 6.25
CA ALA A 204 -2.33 11.54 5.49
C ALA A 204 -1.13 10.90 4.78
N MET A 205 -0.86 11.37 3.55
CA MET A 205 0.36 11.04 2.84
C MET A 205 1.51 11.85 3.43
N LEU A 206 2.36 11.17 4.19
CA LEU A 206 3.50 11.76 4.88
C LEU A 206 4.81 11.20 4.34
N PRO A 207 5.93 11.93 4.50
CA PRO A 207 7.24 11.38 4.22
C PRO A 207 7.48 10.06 4.97
N MET A 208 8.28 9.19 4.38
CA MET A 208 8.68 7.90 4.95
C MET A 208 9.15 8.06 6.41
N GLY A 209 8.75 7.13 7.27
CA GLY A 209 9.02 7.16 8.71
C GLY A 209 8.04 8.02 9.52
N PHE A 210 7.52 9.13 8.98
CA PHE A 210 6.63 10.02 9.75
C PHE A 210 5.32 9.33 10.11
N SER A 211 4.71 8.59 9.18
CA SER A 211 3.49 7.82 9.46
C SER A 211 3.74 6.73 10.50
N GLY A 212 4.87 6.01 10.39
CA GLY A 212 5.29 5.01 11.38
C GLY A 212 5.46 5.59 12.78
N TYR A 213 6.10 6.76 12.90
CA TYR A 213 6.22 7.47 14.18
C TYR A 213 4.86 7.98 14.68
N LEU A 214 4.11 8.73 13.88
CA LEU A 214 2.86 9.34 14.35
C LEU A 214 1.78 8.32 14.70
N SER A 215 1.80 7.14 14.08
CA SER A 215 0.85 6.06 14.38
C SER A 215 1.12 5.35 15.71
N THR A 216 2.29 5.58 16.32
CA THR A 216 2.77 4.86 17.53
C THR A 216 3.38 5.73 18.62
N LEU A 217 3.80 6.95 18.28
CA LEU A 217 4.70 7.83 19.03
C LEU A 217 6.05 7.18 19.38
N ASN A 218 6.51 6.21 18.59
CA ASN A 218 7.78 5.51 18.80
C ASN A 218 8.74 5.75 17.63
N TRP A 219 9.91 6.33 17.92
CA TRP A 219 10.92 6.64 16.90
C TRP A 219 11.46 5.40 16.18
N ARG A 220 11.42 4.22 16.82
CA ARG A 220 11.86 2.95 16.20
C ARG A 220 10.99 2.58 15.01
N ASN A 221 9.69 2.91 15.05
CA ASN A 221 8.79 2.72 13.92
C ASN A 221 9.14 3.66 12.75
N ALA A 222 9.57 4.90 13.00
CA ALA A 222 10.11 5.74 11.93
C ALA A 222 11.38 5.16 11.33
N LEU A 223 12.32 4.74 12.18
CA LEU A 223 13.58 4.14 11.73
C LEU A 223 13.35 2.87 10.91
N TRP A 224 12.33 2.08 11.27
CA TRP A 224 12.02 0.82 10.60
C TRP A 224 11.76 1.00 9.10
N ASP A 225 10.97 1.99 8.70
CA ASP A 225 10.70 2.28 7.29
C ASP A 225 12.01 2.48 6.49
N TYR A 226 12.97 3.21 7.07
CA TYR A 226 14.28 3.44 6.46
C TYR A 226 15.17 2.19 6.46
N LEU A 227 15.14 1.37 7.51
CA LEU A 227 15.87 0.09 7.56
C LEU A 227 15.41 -0.86 6.46
N MET A 228 14.14 -0.79 6.07
CA MET A 228 13.56 -1.63 5.02
C MET A 228 14.03 -1.25 3.62
N ILE A 229 14.69 -0.11 3.43
CA ILE A 229 15.42 0.22 2.19
C ILE A 229 16.51 -0.82 1.91
N ILE A 230 17.17 -1.37 2.92
CA ILE A 230 18.29 -2.31 2.75
C ILE A 230 17.82 -3.60 2.05
N PRO A 231 16.91 -4.42 2.61
CA PRO A 231 16.48 -5.65 1.99
C PRO A 231 15.80 -5.41 0.62
N THR A 232 15.04 -4.32 0.49
CA THR A 232 14.35 -4.00 -0.76
C THR A 232 15.34 -3.61 -1.87
N THR A 233 16.40 -2.87 -1.52
CA THR A 233 17.52 -2.59 -2.45
C THR A 233 18.22 -3.87 -2.87
N LEU A 234 18.52 -4.77 -1.93
CA LEU A 234 19.19 -6.05 -2.24
C LEU A 234 18.38 -6.90 -3.23
N ILE A 235 17.06 -6.93 -3.08
CA ILE A 235 16.16 -7.63 -3.99
C ILE A 235 16.08 -6.94 -5.35
N TYR A 236 15.96 -5.61 -5.39
CA TYR A 236 15.87 -4.87 -6.66
C TYR A 236 17.18 -4.86 -7.45
N TYR A 237 18.33 -4.82 -6.78
CA TYR A 237 19.63 -4.59 -7.39
C TYR A 237 19.95 -5.50 -8.60
N PRO A 238 19.83 -6.85 -8.52
CA PRO A 238 20.15 -7.71 -9.66
C PRO A 238 19.26 -7.43 -10.88
N PHE A 239 17.96 -7.25 -10.68
CA PHE A 239 17.00 -6.98 -11.76
C PHE A 239 17.18 -5.58 -12.35
N PHE A 240 17.47 -4.60 -11.49
CA PHE A 240 17.82 -3.25 -11.91
C PHE A 240 19.04 -3.29 -12.84
N LYS A 241 20.10 -4.05 -12.50
CA LYS A 241 21.30 -4.14 -13.34
C LYS A 241 21.05 -4.83 -14.68
N ILE A 242 20.18 -5.84 -14.71
CA ILE A 242 19.77 -6.49 -15.96
C ILE A 242 19.02 -5.47 -16.85
N TYR A 243 18.04 -4.77 -16.29
CA TYR A 243 17.23 -3.80 -17.02
C TYR A 243 18.04 -2.57 -17.46
N GLU A 244 18.92 -2.05 -16.61
CA GLU A 244 19.84 -0.96 -16.93
C GLU A 244 20.72 -1.32 -18.13
N LYS A 245 21.28 -2.53 -18.16
CA LYS A 245 22.10 -2.99 -19.29
C LYS A 245 21.31 -3.05 -20.60
N GLN A 246 20.04 -3.50 -20.54
CA GLN A 246 19.17 -3.54 -21.72
C GLN A 246 18.87 -2.15 -22.27
N LEU A 247 18.54 -1.20 -21.39
CA LEU A 247 18.25 0.17 -21.82
C LEU A 247 19.49 0.89 -22.35
N ILE A 248 20.66 0.72 -21.75
CA ILE A 248 21.91 1.30 -22.27
C ILE A 248 22.21 0.78 -23.68
N ALA A 249 22.05 -0.53 -23.90
CA ALA A 249 22.27 -1.12 -25.23
C ALA A 249 21.30 -0.55 -26.27
N LYS A 250 20.02 -0.43 -25.90
CA LYS A 250 18.98 0.16 -26.76
C LYS A 250 19.24 1.64 -27.05
N GLU A 251 19.64 2.41 -26.05
CA GLU A 251 19.98 3.84 -26.19
C GLU A 251 21.17 4.01 -27.15
N ALA A 252 22.22 3.18 -27.03
CA ALA A 252 23.38 3.23 -27.91
C ALA A 252 23.05 2.85 -29.37
N GLU A 253 22.15 1.88 -29.57
CA GLU A 253 21.66 1.52 -30.90
C GLU A 253 20.88 2.66 -31.55
N VAL A 254 19.99 3.32 -30.80
CA VAL A 254 19.25 4.50 -31.28
C VAL A 254 20.19 5.65 -31.64
N GLU A 255 21.16 5.98 -30.78
CA GLU A 255 22.15 7.03 -31.06
C GLU A 255 22.96 6.75 -32.33
N LYS A 256 23.30 5.47 -32.58
CA LYS A 256 24.01 5.06 -33.80
C LYS A 256 23.16 5.28 -35.05
N LEU A 257 21.89 4.86 -35.02
CA LEU A 257 20.95 5.02 -36.14
C LEU A 257 20.67 6.50 -36.44
N GLU A 258 20.54 7.34 -35.41
CA GLU A 258 20.35 8.78 -35.58
C GLU A 258 21.58 9.45 -36.22
N ALA A 259 22.79 9.02 -35.84
CA ALA A 259 24.03 9.52 -36.42
C ALA A 259 24.22 9.11 -37.89
N GLU A 260 23.81 7.89 -38.26
CA GLU A 260 23.81 7.43 -39.65
C GLU A 260 22.79 8.22 -40.50
N ALA A 261 21.58 8.47 -39.97
CA ALA A 261 20.54 9.23 -40.67
C ALA A 261 20.83 10.73 -40.85
N THR A 262 21.80 11.29 -40.10
CA THR A 262 22.23 12.70 -40.27
C THR A 262 23.44 12.86 -41.21
N GLN A 263 24.02 11.75 -41.70
CA GLN A 263 25.14 11.75 -42.64
C GLN A 263 24.72 11.55 -44.10
N ASP A 264 23.46 11.16 -44.35
CA ASP A 264 22.81 11.07 -45.68
C ASP A 264 21.98 12.33 -46.00
#